data_AF-A0A177CFA1-F1
#
_entry.id   AF-A0A177CFA1-F1
#
_cell.length_a   1.000
_cell.length_b   1.000
_cell.length_c   1.000
_cell.angle_alpha   90.00
_cell.angle_beta   90.00
_cell.angle_gamma   90.00
#
_symmetry.space_group_name_H-M   'P 1'
#
loop_
_entity.id
_entity.type
_entity.pdbx_description
1 polymer ?
#
loop_
_entity_poly.entity_id
_entity_poly.type
_entity_poly.pdbx_seq_one_letter_code
_entity_poly.pdbx_strand_id
1 'polypeptide(L)'
;MRRLDVEHRFEEAWMPMATTATGPPAASTSNVIENHSSSPPCRPSSPVEKVLDRAILAFTARWLPLGPGATEPDEIAATSWRSSRSDMVALLNQVSYRSVLSLYLFAQTPVPAGICEEEELSGITGPVCMHTALMHIQKLRQRCDPVKKGLLNITQTFLDLESRAYWAAVMWDTSDAMTSDMRTLLTSGLNGACSEPAWRLSKAFLVGSFGPATEEWCVNGAEVTDERASQIIGAASVCQTLMWKSITSVKEALREGVDEETVLWVWGSLQETMVIFKKSVQPPLSGCERRIHFLSQRNRFGWFQITLQYCIGVMVLVEALQVAKRSDLAQQLHEIRKQVEHDSFAILKFGTDNIYHMPTRGIAESDGDSTPATQSLKLSFIALYAFPHLVVTLAQLLGRVAVRKRHTGEVDSAAFAHLSSMVMDSLEQLPKSSRAARAAIRGLEATVGEAMD
;
A
#
# COMPACT_ATOMS: atom_id res chain seq x y z
N MET A 1 19.02 13.58 -2.76
CA MET A 1 17.76 13.31 -3.50
C MET A 1 17.00 14.63 -3.57
N ARG A 2 16.82 15.26 -4.76
CA ARG A 2 16.14 16.57 -4.82
C ARG A 2 14.65 16.39 -4.55
N ARG A 3 14.10 17.28 -3.73
CA ARG A 3 12.71 17.34 -3.27
C ARG A 3 11.65 17.16 -4.36
N LEU A 4 11.89 17.73 -5.55
CA LEU A 4 11.00 17.63 -6.71
C LEU A 4 10.96 16.22 -7.36
N ASP A 5 12.07 15.48 -7.29
CA ASP A 5 12.18 14.12 -7.86
C ASP A 5 11.52 13.08 -6.92
N VAL A 6 11.42 13.38 -5.62
CA VAL A 6 10.69 12.55 -4.65
C VAL A 6 9.20 12.88 -4.69
N GLU A 7 8.81 14.15 -4.75
CA GLU A 7 7.40 14.57 -4.85
C GLU A 7 6.75 14.07 -6.16
N HIS A 8 7.40 14.21 -7.32
CA HIS A 8 6.87 13.71 -8.60
C HIS A 8 6.79 12.17 -8.63
N ARG A 9 7.78 11.47 -8.06
CA ARG A 9 7.79 9.99 -8.02
C ARG A 9 6.86 9.42 -6.95
N PHE A 10 6.57 10.16 -5.89
CA PHE A 10 5.55 9.82 -4.89
C PHE A 10 4.14 10.10 -5.44
N GLU A 11 3.95 11.12 -6.28
CA GLU A 11 2.71 11.33 -7.05
C GLU A 11 2.50 10.23 -8.10
N GLU A 12 3.57 9.76 -8.76
CA GLU A 12 3.49 8.71 -9.79
C GLU A 12 3.36 7.30 -9.22
N ALA A 13 4.00 6.98 -8.09
CA ALA A 13 3.95 5.62 -7.52
C ALA A 13 2.59 5.25 -6.90
N TRP A 14 1.71 6.23 -6.64
CA TRP A 14 0.45 6.02 -5.91
C TRP A 14 -0.82 6.39 -6.69
N MET A 15 -0.73 6.82 -7.96
CA MET A 15 -1.90 7.32 -8.71
C MET A 15 -1.97 6.89 -10.17
N PRO A 16 -3.04 6.17 -10.56
CA PRO A 16 -3.58 6.24 -11.92
C PRO A 16 -4.99 6.87 -12.04
N MET A 17 -5.61 7.38 -10.97
CA MET A 17 -7.07 7.64 -10.96
C MET A 17 -7.47 9.11 -10.87
N ALA A 18 -7.19 9.92 -11.89
CA ALA A 18 -7.86 11.22 -12.05
C ALA A 18 -7.76 11.88 -13.45
N THR A 19 -7.49 11.15 -14.54
CA THR A 19 -7.39 11.79 -15.88
C THR A 19 -8.16 11.15 -17.02
N THR A 20 -9.01 10.14 -16.80
CA THR A 20 -9.81 9.55 -17.88
C THR A 20 -11.29 9.69 -17.63
N ALA A 21 -11.79 10.92 -17.74
CA ALA A 21 -13.20 11.21 -17.99
C ALA A 21 -13.34 12.58 -18.66
N THR A 22 -13.02 12.68 -19.96
CA THR A 22 -13.69 13.54 -20.97
C THR A 22 -13.11 13.23 -22.37
N GLY A 23 -13.97 13.28 -23.40
CA GLY A 23 -13.70 12.86 -24.80
C GLY A 23 -12.87 13.84 -25.67
N PRO A 24 -13.03 13.79 -27.01
CA PRO A 24 -11.98 13.59 -28.04
C PRO A 24 -11.09 14.81 -28.36
N PRO A 25 -9.96 14.63 -29.11
CA PRO A 25 -8.88 15.59 -29.16
C PRO A 25 -9.16 16.71 -30.17
N ALA A 26 -8.97 17.96 -29.75
CA ALA A 26 -8.97 19.11 -30.64
C ALA A 26 -7.52 19.61 -30.86
N ALA A 27 -7.09 19.45 -32.11
CA ALA A 27 -6.09 20.18 -32.90
C ALA A 27 -4.94 20.95 -32.20
N SER A 28 -3.75 20.52 -32.61
CA SER A 28 -2.47 21.23 -32.78
C SER A 28 -2.51 22.76 -32.75
N THR A 29 -1.63 23.37 -31.94
CA THR A 29 -0.96 24.63 -32.32
C THR A 29 0.44 24.70 -31.72
N SER A 30 1.33 25.26 -32.53
CA SER A 30 2.79 25.18 -32.49
C SER A 30 3.41 26.24 -31.57
N ASN A 31 4.57 25.89 -31.00
CA ASN A 31 5.74 26.72 -30.64
C ASN A 31 5.52 28.18 -30.19
N VAL A 32 5.85 28.47 -28.92
CA VAL A 32 6.70 29.61 -28.55
C VAL A 32 7.62 29.18 -27.39
N ILE A 33 8.93 29.22 -27.64
CA ILE A 33 9.99 29.07 -26.66
C ILE A 33 10.19 30.44 -26.00
N GLU A 34 9.92 30.56 -24.70
CA GLU A 34 10.40 31.70 -23.91
C GLU A 34 11.28 31.22 -22.75
N ASN A 35 12.55 31.57 -22.88
CA ASN A 35 13.59 31.45 -21.87
C ASN A 35 13.28 32.38 -20.68
N HIS A 36 13.00 31.82 -19.50
CA HIS A 36 13.12 32.54 -18.24
C HIS A 36 13.97 31.76 -17.24
N SER A 37 15.28 31.96 -17.38
CA SER A 37 16.30 31.71 -16.36
C SER A 37 16.21 32.78 -15.28
N SER A 38 15.41 32.54 -14.25
CA SER A 38 15.54 33.19 -12.94
C SER A 38 14.70 32.44 -11.91
N SER A 39 15.30 31.44 -11.26
CA SER A 39 14.72 30.81 -10.08
C SER A 39 14.54 31.85 -8.98
N PRO A 40 13.32 32.08 -8.47
CA PRO A 40 13.09 33.04 -7.39
C PRO A 40 13.79 32.57 -6.10
N PRO A 41 14.21 33.50 -5.23
CA PRO A 41 14.92 33.17 -3.99
C PRO A 41 14.06 32.23 -3.12
N CYS A 42 14.66 31.12 -2.68
CA CYS A 42 14.04 30.16 -1.77
C CYS A 42 13.49 30.88 -0.53
N ARG A 43 12.17 30.92 -0.39
CA ARG A 43 11.53 31.33 0.87
C ARG A 43 12.11 30.47 2.02
N PRO A 44 12.34 31.03 3.21
CA PRO A 44 12.75 30.22 4.36
C PRO A 44 11.70 29.14 4.58
N SER A 45 12.14 27.87 4.56
CA SER A 45 11.27 26.71 4.72
C SER A 45 10.50 26.84 6.03
N SER A 46 9.17 26.78 5.97
CA SER A 46 8.34 26.88 7.17
C SER A 46 8.70 25.79 8.19
N PRO A 47 8.47 25.97 9.50
CA PRO A 47 8.76 24.93 10.49
C PRO A 47 8.14 23.57 10.14
N VAL A 48 6.90 23.56 9.64
CA VAL A 48 6.18 22.35 9.19
C VAL A 48 6.89 21.65 8.03
N GLU A 49 7.50 22.42 7.14
CA GLU A 49 8.23 21.90 5.97
C GLU A 49 9.50 21.16 6.38
N LYS A 50 10.23 21.69 7.38
CA LYS A 50 11.40 21.01 7.95
C LYS A 50 11.02 19.70 8.64
N VAL A 51 9.87 19.68 9.33
CA VAL A 51 9.37 18.44 9.95
C VAL A 51 8.98 17.42 8.90
N LEU A 52 8.32 17.85 7.81
CA LEU A 52 8.00 16.98 6.69
C LEU A 52 9.25 16.39 6.04
N ASP A 53 10.28 17.20 5.78
CA ASP A 53 11.54 16.74 5.21
C ASP A 53 12.19 15.66 6.11
N ARG A 54 12.19 15.86 7.43
CA ARG A 54 12.69 14.85 8.39
C ARG A 54 11.85 13.58 8.41
N ALA A 55 10.52 13.68 8.31
CA ALA A 55 9.63 12.52 8.22
C ALA A 55 9.89 11.72 6.93
N ILE A 56 10.10 12.40 5.80
CA ILE A 56 10.50 11.76 4.54
C ILE A 56 11.84 11.05 4.69
N LEU A 57 12.84 11.70 5.31
CA LEU A 57 14.15 11.10 5.54
C LEU A 57 14.06 9.85 6.44
N ALA A 58 13.34 9.92 7.56
CA ALA A 58 13.13 8.78 8.44
C ALA A 58 12.38 7.64 7.73
N PHE A 59 11.33 7.96 6.98
CA PHE A 59 10.57 6.98 6.21
C PHE A 59 11.44 6.29 5.14
N THR A 60 12.26 7.06 4.43
CA THR A 60 13.11 6.56 3.33
C THR A 60 14.40 5.88 3.79
N ALA A 61 14.82 6.10 5.05
CA ALA A 61 16.02 5.50 5.62
C ALA A 61 16.05 3.96 5.53
N ARG A 62 14.86 3.33 5.46
CA ARG A 62 14.72 1.87 5.31
C ARG A 62 15.37 1.30 4.05
N TRP A 63 15.54 2.12 3.00
CA TRP A 63 16.16 1.71 1.74
C TRP A 63 17.65 2.07 1.67
N LEU A 64 18.23 2.70 2.70
CA LEU A 64 19.67 3.02 2.76
C LEU A 64 20.57 1.79 2.65
N PRO A 65 20.30 0.64 3.34
CA PRO A 65 21.14 -0.54 3.20
C PRO A 65 21.25 -1.08 1.77
N LEU A 66 20.31 -0.69 0.91
CA LEU A 66 20.28 -1.15 -0.48
C LEU A 66 21.14 -0.24 -1.38
N GLY A 67 21.39 1.01 -0.96
CA GLY A 67 22.18 1.97 -1.71
C GLY A 67 23.69 1.78 -1.53
N PRO A 68 24.51 2.10 -2.54
CA PRO A 68 25.97 2.07 -2.41
C PRO A 68 26.45 3.15 -1.42
N GLY A 69 27.37 2.79 -0.53
CA GLY A 69 28.11 3.74 0.31
C GLY A 69 27.47 4.13 1.66
N ALA A 70 26.36 3.51 2.07
CA ALA A 70 25.80 3.76 3.40
C ALA A 70 26.63 3.03 4.48
N THR A 71 27.45 3.79 5.22
CA THR A 71 28.06 3.32 6.47
C THR A 71 27.01 3.31 7.58
N GLU A 72 26.85 2.20 8.29
CA GLU A 72 25.96 2.06 9.46
C GLU A 72 24.49 2.46 9.20
N PRO A 73 23.82 1.87 8.19
CA PRO A 73 22.46 2.27 7.81
C PRO A 73 21.41 2.05 8.93
N ASP A 74 21.65 1.09 9.82
CA ASP A 74 20.80 0.85 10.99
C ASP A 74 20.86 2.02 11.99
N GLU A 75 22.04 2.61 12.21
CA GLU A 75 22.22 3.77 13.09
C GLU A 75 21.60 5.03 12.50
N ILE A 76 21.75 5.22 11.18
CA ILE A 76 21.11 6.33 10.46
C ILE A 76 19.58 6.21 10.56
N ALA A 77 19.03 5.01 10.37
CA ALA A 77 17.60 4.76 10.50
C ALA A 77 17.12 5.04 11.93
N ALA A 78 17.83 4.57 12.95
CA ALA A 78 17.52 4.82 14.36
C ALA A 78 17.55 6.31 14.72
N THR A 79 18.61 7.02 14.32
CA THR A 79 18.79 8.45 14.59
C THR A 79 17.74 9.30 13.87
N SER A 80 17.46 8.97 12.61
CA SER A 80 16.43 9.65 11.81
C SER A 80 15.04 9.44 12.40
N TRP A 81 14.73 8.21 12.85
CA TRP A 81 13.47 7.89 13.52
C TRP A 81 13.29 8.68 14.81
N ARG A 82 14.29 8.69 15.71
CA ARG A 82 14.23 9.47 16.96
C ARG A 82 14.04 10.96 16.72
N SER A 83 14.79 11.51 15.76
CA SER A 83 14.70 12.92 15.40
C SER A 83 13.32 13.29 14.86
N SER A 84 12.79 12.47 13.93
CA SER A 84 11.46 12.67 13.38
C SER A 84 10.37 12.53 14.45
N ARG A 85 10.49 11.56 15.36
CA ARG A 85 9.54 11.34 16.47
C ARG A 85 9.43 12.56 17.38
N SER A 86 10.56 13.16 17.76
CA SER A 86 10.58 14.35 18.62
C SER A 86 9.80 15.51 18.00
N ASP A 87 9.81 15.63 16.67
CA ASP A 87 9.13 16.72 15.96
C ASP A 87 7.61 16.51 15.83
N MET A 88 7.12 15.26 15.89
CA MET A 88 5.69 14.96 15.69
C MET A 88 4.78 15.63 16.73
N VAL A 89 5.29 15.90 17.93
CA VAL A 89 4.53 16.60 19.00
C VAL A 89 4.09 17.99 18.53
N ALA A 90 4.95 18.70 17.81
CA ALA A 90 4.65 20.03 17.31
C ALA A 90 3.52 20.02 16.26
N LEU A 91 3.32 18.89 15.57
CA LEU A 91 2.31 18.77 14.53
C LEU A 91 0.92 18.42 15.06
N LEU A 92 0.78 17.90 16.28
CA LEU A 92 -0.51 17.43 16.80
C LEU A 92 -1.63 18.48 16.73
N ASN A 93 -1.27 19.75 16.98
CA ASN A 93 -2.20 20.87 16.97
C ASN A 93 -2.15 21.74 15.71
N GLN A 94 -1.30 21.41 14.74
CA GLN A 94 -1.11 22.19 13.51
C GLN A 94 -1.82 21.53 12.34
N VAL A 95 -3.11 21.82 12.14
CA VAL A 95 -3.91 21.20 11.07
C VAL A 95 -3.51 21.74 9.69
N SER A 96 -2.81 20.93 8.90
CA SER A 96 -2.45 21.22 7.50
C SER A 96 -2.22 19.92 6.71
N TYR A 97 -2.34 19.94 5.38
CA TYR A 97 -2.03 18.77 4.54
C TYR A 97 -0.59 18.27 4.71
N ARG A 98 0.36 19.18 4.97
CA ARG A 98 1.76 18.81 5.25
C ARG A 98 1.91 18.11 6.59
N SER A 99 1.15 18.53 7.60
CA SER A 99 1.10 17.86 8.90
C SER A 99 0.52 16.47 8.77
N VAL A 100 -0.58 16.32 8.02
CA VAL A 100 -1.18 15.01 7.69
C VAL A 100 -0.15 14.08 7.06
N LEU A 101 0.55 14.54 6.02
CA LEU A 101 1.55 13.73 5.34
C LEU A 101 2.73 13.37 6.25
N SER A 102 3.22 14.31 7.07
CA SER A 102 4.33 14.08 8.00
C SER A 102 3.98 13.02 9.06
N LEU A 103 2.80 13.18 9.68
CA LEU A 103 2.28 12.24 10.68
C LEU A 103 2.06 10.85 10.07
N TYR A 104 1.51 10.78 8.86
CA TYR A 104 1.31 9.52 8.15
C TYR A 104 2.63 8.82 7.81
N LEU A 105 3.60 9.54 7.22
CA LEU A 105 4.90 8.97 6.87
C LEU A 105 5.63 8.45 8.11
N PHE A 106 5.61 9.20 9.21
CA PHE A 106 6.18 8.74 10.47
C PHE A 106 5.45 7.49 10.99
N ALA A 107 4.11 7.47 10.98
CA ALA A 107 3.32 6.31 11.39
C ALA A 107 3.65 5.04 10.58
N GLN A 108 3.97 5.20 9.29
CA GLN A 108 4.37 4.11 8.39
C GLN A 108 5.88 3.79 8.45
N THR A 109 6.66 4.47 9.29
CA THR A 109 8.09 4.22 9.46
C THR A 109 8.32 3.06 10.42
N PRO A 110 8.91 1.92 9.97
CA PRO A 110 9.20 0.79 10.85
C PRO A 110 10.06 1.23 12.02
N VAL A 111 9.71 0.72 13.21
CA VAL A 111 10.54 0.91 14.40
C VAL A 111 11.88 0.22 14.19
N PRO A 112 13.02 0.94 14.30
CA PRO A 112 14.33 0.38 14.12
C PRO A 112 14.66 -0.71 15.17
N ALA A 113 15.38 -1.74 14.74
CA ALA A 113 15.85 -2.83 15.59
C ALA A 113 16.94 -2.31 16.52
N GLY A 114 16.58 -2.08 17.78
CA GLY A 114 17.42 -1.42 18.78
C GLY A 114 16.63 -0.45 19.66
N ILE A 115 15.43 -0.04 19.23
CA ILE A 115 14.48 0.70 20.06
C ILE A 115 13.74 -0.30 20.96
N CYS A 116 13.90 -0.15 22.29
CA CYS A 116 13.15 -0.94 23.26
C CYS A 116 11.68 -0.48 23.36
N GLU A 117 10.81 -1.34 23.87
CA GLU A 117 9.38 -1.01 24.00
C GLU A 117 9.16 0.18 24.94
N GLU A 118 9.93 0.31 26.01
CA GLU A 118 9.88 1.45 26.92
C GLU A 118 10.21 2.77 26.22
N GLU A 119 11.27 2.80 25.41
CA GLU A 119 11.64 3.97 24.61
C GLU A 119 10.51 4.32 23.63
N GLU A 120 9.91 3.33 22.97
CA GLU A 120 8.80 3.55 22.05
C GLU A 120 7.53 4.07 22.74
N LEU A 121 7.24 3.60 23.96
CA LEU A 121 6.06 4.01 24.73
C LEU A 121 6.25 5.37 25.42
N SER A 122 7.48 5.83 25.65
CA SER A 122 7.78 7.07 26.38
C SER A 122 7.43 8.38 25.63
N GLY A 123 6.76 8.32 24.49
CA GLY A 123 6.53 9.45 23.59
C GLY A 123 5.46 9.15 22.55
N ILE A 124 5.38 9.96 21.50
CA ILE A 124 4.36 9.77 20.46
C ILE A 124 4.66 8.50 19.67
N THR A 125 3.64 7.65 19.55
CA THR A 125 3.69 6.39 18.81
C THR A 125 3.13 6.56 17.40
N GLY A 126 3.51 5.64 16.49
CA GLY A 126 2.97 5.59 15.13
C GLY A 126 1.43 5.60 15.08
N PRO A 127 0.72 4.77 15.87
CA PRO A 127 -0.74 4.79 15.92
C PRO A 127 -1.35 6.13 16.32
N VAL A 128 -0.75 6.85 17.28
CA VAL A 128 -1.22 8.20 17.67
C VAL A 128 -1.03 9.19 16.51
N CYS A 129 0.10 9.11 15.79
CA CYS A 129 0.33 9.91 14.60
C CYS A 129 -0.70 9.61 13.50
N MET A 130 -0.98 8.33 13.22
CA MET A 130 -1.99 7.92 12.25
C MET A 130 -3.35 8.49 12.61
N HIS A 131 -3.83 8.24 13.82
CA HIS A 131 -5.12 8.75 14.30
C HIS A 131 -5.21 10.27 14.16
N THR A 132 -4.15 11.00 14.54
CA THR A 132 -4.10 12.45 14.43
C THR A 132 -4.15 12.92 12.98
N ALA A 133 -3.43 12.25 12.06
CA ALA A 133 -3.46 12.54 10.64
C ALA A 133 -4.87 12.38 10.05
N LEU A 134 -5.58 11.32 10.43
CA LEU A 134 -6.96 11.06 10.01
C LEU A 134 -7.94 12.13 10.57
N MET A 135 -7.78 12.52 11.83
CA MET A 135 -8.56 13.63 12.39
C MET A 135 -8.27 14.96 11.70
N HIS A 136 -7.03 15.22 11.33
CA HIS A 136 -6.63 16.44 10.61
C HIS A 136 -7.25 16.48 9.21
N ILE A 137 -7.22 15.37 8.45
CA ILE A 137 -7.81 15.36 7.11
C ILE A 137 -9.33 15.57 7.15
N GLN A 138 -10.03 15.01 8.15
CA GLN A 138 -11.46 15.27 8.35
C GLN A 138 -11.73 16.75 8.63
N LYS A 139 -10.95 17.37 9.53
CA LYS A 139 -11.06 18.81 9.82
C LYS A 139 -10.81 19.66 8.57
N LEU A 140 -9.83 19.31 7.75
CA LEU A 140 -9.52 20.01 6.49
C LEU A 140 -10.68 19.89 5.49
N ARG A 141 -11.26 18.69 5.35
CA ARG A 141 -12.40 18.43 4.46
C ARG A 141 -13.66 19.17 4.88
N GLN A 142 -13.97 19.19 6.18
CA GLN A 142 -15.10 19.97 6.72
C GLN A 142 -14.96 21.48 6.49
N ARG A 143 -13.72 21.99 6.48
CA ARG A 143 -13.41 23.39 6.13
C ARG A 143 -13.54 23.66 4.63
N CYS A 144 -13.60 22.63 3.79
CA CYS A 144 -13.71 22.73 2.33
C CYS A 144 -15.13 22.63 1.79
N ASP A 145 -16.13 22.46 2.66
CA ASP A 145 -17.53 22.29 2.29
C ASP A 145 -18.08 23.50 1.48
N PRO A 146 -18.52 23.30 0.22
CA PRO A 146 -18.95 24.39 -0.67
C PRO A 146 -20.18 25.15 -0.16
N VAL A 147 -21.03 24.53 0.67
CA VAL A 147 -22.23 25.17 1.26
C VAL A 147 -21.86 26.37 2.16
N LYS A 148 -20.65 26.38 2.73
CA LYS A 148 -20.15 27.45 3.61
C LYS A 148 -19.37 28.54 2.85
N LYS A 149 -19.21 28.44 1.53
CA LYS A 149 -18.19 29.18 0.76
C LYS A 149 -18.73 29.90 -0.47
N GLY A 150 -19.71 30.79 -0.29
CA GLY A 150 -19.96 31.84 -1.28
C GLY A 150 -18.78 32.84 -1.47
N LEU A 151 -17.57 32.57 -0.98
CA LEU A 151 -16.50 33.57 -0.82
C LEU A 151 -15.06 33.10 -1.15
N LEU A 152 -14.84 31.88 -1.64
CA LEU A 152 -13.49 31.41 -2.00
C LEU A 152 -13.49 30.91 -3.45
N ASN A 153 -12.69 31.54 -4.31
CA ASN A 153 -12.36 31.05 -5.65
C ASN A 153 -11.48 29.79 -5.52
N ILE A 154 -12.10 28.66 -5.18
CA ILE A 154 -11.43 27.36 -5.14
C ILE A 154 -11.21 26.92 -6.58
N THR A 155 -9.96 26.62 -6.95
CA THR A 155 -9.64 26.08 -8.27
C THR A 155 -10.00 24.60 -8.34
N GLN A 156 -10.34 24.13 -9.54
CA GLN A 156 -10.57 22.70 -9.78
C GLN A 156 -9.35 21.86 -9.34
N THR A 157 -8.14 22.33 -9.62
CA THR A 157 -6.89 21.67 -9.20
C THR A 157 -6.80 21.48 -7.68
N PHE A 158 -7.28 22.44 -6.87
CA PHE A 158 -7.31 22.26 -5.42
C PHE A 158 -8.32 21.19 -5.01
N LEU A 159 -9.51 21.16 -5.61
CA LEU A 159 -10.53 20.15 -5.33
C LEU A 159 -10.04 18.74 -5.70
N ASP A 160 -9.35 18.62 -6.83
CA ASP A 160 -8.77 17.35 -7.27
C ASP A 160 -7.70 16.86 -6.28
N LEU A 161 -6.80 17.75 -5.85
CA LEU A 161 -5.76 17.43 -4.86
C LEU A 161 -6.35 17.11 -3.48
N GLU A 162 -7.38 17.83 -3.04
CA GLU A 162 -8.09 17.53 -1.78
C GLU A 162 -8.78 16.17 -1.84
N SER A 163 -9.46 15.89 -2.95
CA SER A 163 -10.15 14.60 -3.17
C SER A 163 -9.16 13.44 -3.17
N ARG A 164 -7.99 13.63 -3.79
CA ARG A 164 -6.88 12.67 -3.77
C ARG A 164 -6.32 12.46 -2.35
N ALA A 165 -6.09 13.54 -1.61
CA ALA A 165 -5.59 13.46 -0.23
C ALA A 165 -6.59 12.73 0.67
N TYR A 166 -7.88 12.98 0.50
CA TYR A 166 -8.92 12.26 1.22
C TYR A 166 -8.99 10.78 0.84
N TRP A 167 -8.97 10.45 -0.45
CA TRP A 167 -8.98 9.05 -0.90
C TRP A 167 -7.74 8.29 -0.39
N ALA A 168 -6.56 8.93 -0.41
CA ALA A 168 -5.36 8.35 0.20
C ALA A 168 -5.57 8.06 1.69
N ALA A 169 -6.13 8.99 2.45
CA ALA A 169 -6.41 8.78 3.86
C ALA A 169 -7.43 7.66 4.11
N VAL A 170 -8.46 7.53 3.26
CA VAL A 170 -9.42 6.41 3.30
C VAL A 170 -8.72 5.06 3.06
N MET A 171 -7.81 5.00 2.08
CA MET A 171 -6.98 3.81 1.84
C MET A 171 -6.10 3.47 3.06
N TRP A 172 -5.48 4.48 3.67
CA TRP A 172 -4.62 4.31 4.85
C TRP A 172 -5.39 3.76 6.05
N ASP A 173 -6.52 4.40 6.38
CA ASP A 173 -7.41 4.00 7.47
C ASP A 173 -7.93 2.56 7.28
N THR A 174 -8.34 2.23 6.04
CA THR A 174 -8.81 0.88 5.70
C THR A 174 -7.68 -0.15 5.81
N SER A 175 -6.47 0.17 5.36
CA SER A 175 -5.31 -0.72 5.41
C SER A 175 -4.89 -1.02 6.86
N ASP A 176 -4.92 0.00 7.72
CA ASP A 176 -4.60 -0.12 9.14
C ASP A 176 -5.64 -1.00 9.85
N ALA A 177 -6.94 -0.76 9.65
CA ALA A 177 -8.01 -1.60 10.20
C ALA A 177 -8.00 -3.04 9.63
N MET A 178 -7.50 -3.22 8.41
CA MET A 178 -7.39 -4.54 7.78
C MET A 178 -6.34 -5.40 8.49
N THR A 179 -5.22 -4.81 8.89
CA THR A 179 -4.07 -5.54 9.44
C THR A 179 -3.87 -5.41 10.94
N SER A 180 -4.64 -4.53 11.59
CA SER A 180 -4.76 -4.43 13.03
C SER A 180 -6.13 -4.91 13.53
N ASP A 181 -6.31 -4.90 14.84
CA ASP A 181 -7.61 -5.08 15.49
C ASP A 181 -8.33 -3.75 15.75
N MET A 182 -7.97 -2.67 15.04
CA MET A 182 -8.62 -1.37 15.15
C MET A 182 -9.83 -1.25 14.21
N ARG A 183 -10.75 -0.32 14.53
CA ARG A 183 -11.84 0.09 13.63
C ARG A 183 -11.36 1.19 12.69
N THR A 184 -12.01 1.31 11.53
CA THR A 184 -11.81 2.49 10.66
C THR A 184 -12.26 3.76 11.39
N LEU A 185 -11.44 4.81 11.32
CA LEU A 185 -11.66 6.09 11.99
C LEU A 185 -12.27 7.15 11.04
N LEU A 186 -11.96 7.06 9.74
CA LEU A 186 -12.46 8.00 8.73
C LEU A 186 -13.83 7.61 8.21
N THR A 187 -13.99 6.33 7.95
CA THR A 187 -15.24 5.76 7.46
C THR A 187 -15.92 5.04 8.62
N SER A 188 -17.24 5.16 8.70
CA SER A 188 -18.06 4.39 9.62
C SER A 188 -17.69 2.92 9.54
N GLY A 189 -17.55 2.28 10.69
CA GLY A 189 -17.02 0.92 10.80
C GLY A 189 -17.91 -0.11 10.10
N LEU A 190 -18.82 -0.72 10.85
CA LEU A 190 -19.65 -1.82 10.39
C LEU A 190 -20.48 -1.50 9.12
N ASN A 191 -21.07 -0.30 9.03
CA ASN A 191 -21.96 0.08 7.91
C ASN A 191 -21.27 0.78 6.74
N GLY A 192 -19.97 1.10 6.86
CA GLY A 192 -19.31 2.01 5.92
C GLY A 192 -19.31 1.52 4.50
N ALA A 193 -18.95 0.25 4.28
CA ALA A 193 -18.81 -0.35 2.94
C ALA A 193 -20.07 -0.24 2.07
N CYS A 194 -21.25 -0.18 2.69
CA CYS A 194 -22.54 -0.18 2.01
C CYS A 194 -23.18 1.20 1.91
N SER A 195 -22.97 2.06 2.92
CA SER A 195 -23.79 3.25 3.13
C SER A 195 -23.08 4.55 2.79
N GLU A 196 -21.74 4.62 2.82
CA GLU A 196 -21.06 5.89 2.63
C GLU A 196 -20.86 6.27 1.15
N PRO A 197 -20.87 7.57 0.83
CA PRO A 197 -20.68 8.05 -0.53
C PRO A 197 -19.38 7.57 -1.19
N ALA A 198 -18.26 7.52 -0.46
CA ALA A 198 -16.96 7.11 -1.03
C ALA A 198 -16.99 5.67 -1.58
N TRP A 199 -17.62 4.76 -0.84
CA TRP A 199 -17.73 3.35 -1.22
C TRP A 199 -18.81 3.13 -2.28
N ARG A 200 -19.92 3.87 -2.22
CA ARG A 200 -20.95 3.87 -3.26
C ARG A 200 -20.39 4.36 -4.60
N LEU A 201 -19.60 5.43 -4.60
CA LEU A 201 -18.92 5.92 -5.81
C LEU A 201 -17.91 4.90 -6.34
N SER A 202 -17.15 4.24 -5.45
CA SER A 202 -16.22 3.17 -5.85
C SER A 202 -16.95 2.00 -6.51
N LYS A 203 -18.05 1.52 -5.92
CA LYS A 203 -18.91 0.48 -6.49
C LYS A 203 -19.48 0.91 -7.84
N ALA A 204 -20.01 2.13 -7.93
CA ALA A 204 -20.60 2.68 -9.16
C ALA A 204 -19.57 2.82 -10.29
N PHE A 205 -18.34 3.25 -9.98
CA PHE A 205 -17.24 3.29 -10.93
C PHE A 205 -16.91 1.90 -11.48
N LEU A 206 -16.73 0.92 -10.59
CA LEU A 206 -16.34 -0.44 -10.98
C LEU A 206 -17.41 -1.12 -11.85
N VAL A 207 -18.69 -0.98 -11.47
CA VAL A 207 -19.80 -1.66 -12.15
C VAL A 207 -20.30 -0.87 -13.36
N GLY A 208 -20.41 0.46 -13.24
CA GLY A 208 -21.05 1.31 -14.24
C GLY A 208 -20.11 1.87 -15.30
N SER A 209 -18.79 1.92 -15.04
CA SER A 209 -17.81 2.50 -15.96
C SER A 209 -16.72 1.52 -16.34
N PHE A 210 -15.99 0.97 -15.37
CA PHE A 210 -14.85 0.10 -15.66
C PHE A 210 -15.28 -1.25 -16.23
N GLY A 211 -16.26 -1.93 -15.62
CA GLY A 211 -16.79 -3.21 -16.08
C GLY A 211 -17.15 -3.22 -17.57
N PRO A 212 -18.09 -2.36 -18.04
CA PRO A 212 -18.49 -2.30 -19.44
C PRO A 212 -17.32 -2.02 -20.39
N ALA A 213 -16.42 -1.11 -20.02
CA ALA A 213 -15.23 -0.81 -20.83
C ALA A 213 -14.32 -2.03 -20.99
N THR A 214 -14.12 -2.80 -19.92
CA THR A 214 -13.26 -4.00 -19.97
C THR A 214 -13.92 -5.16 -20.71
N GLU A 215 -15.24 -5.31 -20.65
CA GLU A 215 -15.97 -6.30 -21.43
C GLU A 215 -15.79 -6.05 -22.92
N GLU A 216 -15.91 -4.79 -23.36
CA GLU A 216 -15.64 -4.39 -24.74
C GLU A 216 -14.20 -4.73 -25.15
N TRP A 217 -13.21 -4.46 -24.29
CA TRP A 217 -11.81 -4.81 -24.56
C TRP A 217 -11.62 -6.32 -24.72
N CYS A 218 -12.25 -7.11 -23.85
CA CYS A 218 -12.14 -8.57 -23.87
C CYS A 218 -12.81 -9.17 -25.12
N VAL A 219 -13.99 -8.69 -25.50
CA VAL A 219 -14.73 -9.16 -26.68
C VAL A 219 -13.99 -8.82 -27.97
N ASN A 220 -13.42 -7.62 -28.05
CA ASN A 220 -12.72 -7.16 -29.25
C ASN A 220 -11.28 -7.68 -29.37
N GLY A 221 -10.84 -8.55 -28.44
CA GLY A 221 -9.47 -9.09 -28.43
C GLY A 221 -8.40 -8.01 -28.24
N ALA A 222 -8.74 -6.92 -27.55
CA ALA A 222 -7.89 -5.76 -27.46
C ALA A 222 -6.61 -6.08 -26.68
N GLU A 223 -5.46 -5.75 -27.26
CA GLU A 223 -4.16 -6.02 -26.63
C GLU A 223 -3.98 -5.17 -25.35
N VAL A 224 -3.39 -5.75 -24.31
CA VAL A 224 -3.08 -5.04 -23.06
C VAL A 224 -1.78 -4.25 -23.24
N THR A 225 -1.86 -2.98 -23.64
CA THR A 225 -0.71 -2.07 -23.69
C THR A 225 -0.29 -1.61 -22.30
N ASP A 226 0.85 -0.92 -22.18
CA ASP A 226 1.33 -0.41 -20.89
C ASP A 226 0.37 0.66 -20.31
N GLU A 227 -0.18 1.53 -21.15
CA GLU A 227 -1.16 2.54 -20.74
C GLU A 227 -2.45 1.88 -20.23
N ARG A 228 -2.91 0.83 -20.94
CA ARG A 228 -4.10 0.07 -20.53
C ARG A 228 -3.83 -0.72 -19.25
N ALA A 229 -2.65 -1.30 -19.09
CA ALA A 229 -2.26 -1.97 -17.85
C ALA A 229 -2.29 -0.99 -16.65
N SER A 230 -1.83 0.26 -16.83
CA SER A 230 -1.92 1.30 -15.81
C SER A 230 -3.37 1.60 -15.40
N GLN A 231 -4.29 1.69 -16.37
CA GLN A 231 -5.73 1.87 -16.10
C GLN A 231 -6.33 0.68 -15.35
N ILE A 232 -5.98 -0.55 -15.76
CA ILE A 232 -6.44 -1.78 -15.12
C ILE A 232 -5.93 -1.84 -13.66
N ILE A 233 -4.65 -1.58 -13.44
CA ILE A 233 -4.04 -1.56 -12.10
C ILE A 233 -4.71 -0.50 -11.22
N GLY A 234 -4.99 0.69 -11.76
CA GLY A 234 -5.74 1.73 -11.06
C GLY A 234 -7.12 1.25 -10.63
N ALA A 235 -7.91 0.70 -11.56
CA ALA A 235 -9.23 0.16 -11.23
C ALA A 235 -9.18 -1.00 -10.23
N ALA A 236 -8.17 -1.85 -10.35
CA ALA A 236 -7.95 -2.93 -9.41
C ALA A 236 -7.60 -2.42 -8.01
N SER A 237 -6.88 -1.30 -7.87
CA SER A 237 -6.59 -0.69 -6.56
C SER A 237 -7.85 -0.17 -5.87
N VAL A 238 -8.80 0.41 -6.62
CA VAL A 238 -10.10 0.84 -6.08
C VAL A 238 -10.92 -0.37 -5.61
N CYS A 239 -10.98 -1.44 -6.42
CA CYS A 239 -11.67 -2.66 -6.03
C CYS A 239 -11.02 -3.35 -4.83
N GLN A 240 -9.69 -3.40 -4.78
CA GLN A 240 -8.93 -3.95 -3.66
C GLN A 240 -9.23 -3.18 -2.38
N THR A 241 -9.23 -1.84 -2.42
CA THR A 241 -9.56 -1.00 -1.26
C THR A 241 -11.01 -1.25 -0.79
N LEU A 242 -11.96 -1.33 -1.73
CA LEU A 242 -13.35 -1.65 -1.41
C LEU A 242 -13.48 -3.04 -0.78
N MET A 243 -12.76 -4.04 -1.30
CA MET A 243 -12.74 -5.40 -0.75
C MET A 243 -12.18 -5.42 0.67
N TRP A 244 -11.07 -4.72 0.92
CA TRP A 244 -10.54 -4.57 2.28
C TRP A 244 -11.52 -3.88 3.20
N LYS A 245 -12.22 -2.83 2.76
CA LYS A 245 -13.26 -2.20 3.57
C LYS A 245 -14.36 -3.20 3.93
N SER A 246 -14.88 -3.96 2.97
CA SER A 246 -15.89 -5.00 3.23
C SER A 246 -15.38 -6.07 4.21
N ILE A 247 -14.12 -6.50 4.08
CA ILE A 247 -13.50 -7.44 5.04
C ILE A 247 -13.39 -6.83 6.43
N THR A 248 -12.96 -5.56 6.56
CA THR A 248 -12.88 -4.89 7.87
C THR A 248 -14.25 -4.78 8.55
N SER A 249 -15.32 -4.55 7.80
CA SER A 249 -16.69 -4.55 8.34
C SER A 249 -17.10 -5.94 8.85
N VAL A 250 -16.71 -7.02 8.15
CA VAL A 250 -16.92 -8.40 8.63
C VAL A 250 -16.10 -8.67 9.90
N LYS A 251 -14.80 -8.33 9.91
CA LYS A 251 -13.95 -8.46 11.11
C LYS A 251 -14.56 -7.73 12.31
N GLU A 252 -15.03 -6.50 12.09
CA GLU A 252 -15.66 -5.67 13.12
C GLU A 252 -16.92 -6.31 13.68
N ALA A 253 -17.83 -6.78 12.81
CA ALA A 253 -19.05 -7.46 13.20
C ALA A 253 -18.79 -8.71 14.05
N LEU A 254 -17.82 -9.54 13.63
CA LEU A 254 -17.44 -10.76 14.34
C LEU A 254 -16.82 -10.45 15.71
N ARG A 255 -15.96 -9.45 15.78
CA ARG A 255 -15.28 -9.05 17.03
C ARG A 255 -16.27 -8.46 18.05
N GLU A 256 -17.27 -7.73 17.58
CA GLU A 256 -18.24 -7.05 18.44
C GLU A 256 -19.39 -7.94 18.89
N GLY A 257 -19.53 -9.13 18.28
CA GLY A 257 -20.62 -10.04 18.61
C GLY A 257 -21.99 -9.43 18.33
N VAL A 258 -22.11 -8.68 17.23
CA VAL A 258 -23.40 -8.15 16.76
C VAL A 258 -24.34 -9.29 16.40
N ASP A 259 -25.63 -8.95 16.22
CA ASP A 259 -26.63 -9.94 15.87
C ASP A 259 -26.35 -10.62 14.51
N GLU A 260 -26.88 -11.83 14.35
CA GLU A 260 -26.62 -12.67 13.18
C GLU A 260 -27.12 -12.04 11.87
N GLU A 261 -28.22 -11.29 11.91
CA GLU A 261 -28.74 -10.58 10.73
C GLU A 261 -27.72 -9.54 10.24
N THR A 262 -27.14 -8.77 11.17
CA THR A 262 -26.08 -7.81 10.89
C THR A 262 -24.82 -8.49 10.34
N VAL A 263 -24.40 -9.63 10.91
CA VAL A 263 -23.24 -10.40 10.39
C VAL A 263 -23.50 -10.89 8.97
N LEU A 264 -24.67 -11.47 8.70
CA LEU A 264 -25.03 -11.96 7.37
C LEU A 264 -25.17 -10.82 6.36
N TRP A 265 -25.62 -9.65 6.79
CA TRP A 265 -25.71 -8.47 5.94
C TRP A 265 -24.33 -7.95 5.51
N VAL A 266 -23.37 -7.78 6.43
CA VAL A 266 -22.00 -7.39 6.05
C VAL A 266 -21.31 -8.46 5.22
N TRP A 267 -21.59 -9.74 5.49
CA TRP A 267 -21.12 -10.86 4.69
C TRP A 267 -21.64 -10.80 3.25
N GLY A 268 -22.95 -10.54 3.06
CA GLY A 268 -23.55 -10.37 1.74
C GLY A 268 -22.89 -9.25 0.94
N SER A 269 -22.60 -8.11 1.58
CA SER A 269 -21.90 -6.99 0.92
C SER A 269 -20.46 -7.36 0.50
N LEU A 270 -19.77 -8.17 1.31
CA LEU A 270 -18.47 -8.72 0.92
C LEU A 270 -18.59 -9.66 -0.28
N GLN A 271 -19.57 -10.57 -0.29
CA GLN A 271 -19.82 -11.47 -1.42
C GLN A 271 -20.12 -10.68 -2.71
N GLU A 272 -20.94 -9.64 -2.65
CA GLU A 272 -21.18 -8.74 -3.78
C GLU A 272 -19.86 -8.12 -4.29
N THR A 273 -19.02 -7.64 -3.37
CA THR A 273 -17.73 -7.05 -3.72
C THR A 273 -16.80 -8.08 -4.39
N MET A 274 -16.79 -9.32 -3.91
CA MET A 274 -16.03 -10.42 -4.53
C MET A 274 -16.54 -10.77 -5.92
N VAL A 275 -17.86 -10.69 -6.14
CA VAL A 275 -18.46 -10.86 -7.48
C VAL A 275 -18.03 -9.72 -8.42
N ILE A 276 -18.00 -8.47 -7.93
CA ILE A 276 -17.49 -7.33 -8.71
C ILE A 276 -16.03 -7.57 -9.11
N PHE A 277 -15.17 -7.97 -8.17
CA PHE A 277 -13.78 -8.29 -8.46
C PHE A 277 -13.67 -9.38 -9.56
N LYS A 278 -14.37 -10.50 -9.37
CA LYS A 278 -14.32 -11.64 -10.28
C LYS A 278 -14.80 -11.31 -11.70
N LYS A 279 -15.82 -10.45 -11.83
CA LYS A 279 -16.41 -10.10 -13.13
C LYS A 279 -15.67 -8.96 -13.82
N SER A 280 -15.39 -7.88 -13.10
CA SER A 280 -14.93 -6.63 -13.70
C SER A 280 -13.42 -6.43 -13.63
N VAL A 281 -12.73 -7.04 -12.66
CA VAL A 281 -11.30 -6.76 -12.40
C VAL A 281 -10.40 -7.95 -12.71
N GLN A 282 -10.80 -9.15 -12.32
CA GLN A 282 -9.97 -10.34 -12.50
C GLN A 282 -9.64 -10.62 -13.98
N PRO A 283 -10.59 -10.59 -14.94
CA PRO A 283 -10.26 -10.86 -16.35
C PRO A 283 -9.21 -9.92 -16.95
N PRO A 284 -9.32 -8.57 -16.84
CA PRO A 284 -8.29 -7.68 -17.35
C PRO A 284 -6.97 -7.79 -16.56
N LEU A 285 -7.00 -8.08 -15.26
CA LEU A 285 -5.80 -8.29 -14.45
C LEU A 285 -5.02 -9.55 -14.87
N SER A 286 -5.72 -10.65 -15.19
CA SER A 286 -5.11 -11.84 -15.81
C SER A 286 -4.62 -11.57 -17.24
N GLY A 287 -5.20 -10.60 -17.94
CA GLY A 287 -4.64 -10.07 -19.18
C GLY A 287 -3.27 -9.41 -18.97
N CYS A 288 -3.12 -8.62 -17.91
CA CYS A 288 -1.84 -8.01 -17.52
C CYS A 288 -0.81 -9.08 -17.14
N GLU A 289 -1.21 -10.09 -16.38
CA GLU A 289 -0.35 -11.22 -15.97
C GLU A 289 0.21 -11.98 -17.18
N ARG A 290 -0.64 -12.33 -18.16
CA ARG A 290 -0.20 -13.00 -19.40
C ARG A 290 0.83 -12.19 -20.19
N ARG A 291 0.82 -10.87 -20.04
CA ARG A 291 1.74 -9.93 -20.69
C ARG A 291 2.80 -9.37 -19.76
N ILE A 292 2.96 -9.91 -18.54
CA ILE A 292 3.74 -9.29 -17.48
C ILE A 292 5.17 -8.91 -17.91
N HIS A 293 5.83 -9.74 -18.72
CA HIS A 293 7.18 -9.50 -19.22
C HIS A 293 7.30 -8.34 -20.22
N PHE A 294 6.20 -7.94 -20.86
CA PHE A 294 6.15 -6.82 -21.80
C PHE A 294 5.74 -5.50 -21.13
N LEU A 295 5.31 -5.55 -19.86
CA LEU A 295 4.93 -4.36 -19.12
C LEU A 295 6.15 -3.63 -18.59
N SER A 296 6.01 -2.31 -18.46
CA SER A 296 6.99 -1.46 -17.79
C SER A 296 7.25 -1.94 -16.37
N GLN A 297 8.42 -1.60 -15.82
CA GLN A 297 8.76 -1.96 -14.43
C GLN A 297 7.73 -1.43 -13.44
N ARG A 298 7.15 -0.25 -13.72
CA ARG A 298 6.08 0.36 -12.93
C ARG A 298 4.82 -0.50 -12.92
N ASN A 299 4.34 -0.93 -14.09
CA ASN A 299 3.12 -1.74 -14.16
C ASN A 299 3.33 -3.18 -13.66
N ARG A 300 4.51 -3.77 -13.85
CA ARG A 300 4.85 -5.04 -13.20
C ARG A 300 4.81 -4.92 -11.68
N PHE A 301 5.39 -3.85 -11.13
CA PHE A 301 5.34 -3.59 -9.70
C PHE A 301 3.90 -3.35 -9.22
N GLY A 302 3.13 -2.52 -9.93
CA GLY A 302 1.73 -2.26 -9.61
C GLY A 302 0.86 -3.52 -9.62
N TRP A 303 1.02 -4.38 -10.62
CA TRP A 303 0.37 -5.70 -10.66
C TRP A 303 0.73 -6.54 -9.44
N PHE A 304 2.03 -6.62 -9.11
CA PHE A 304 2.50 -7.33 -7.92
C PHE A 304 1.84 -6.81 -6.64
N GLN A 305 1.78 -5.50 -6.45
CA GLN A 305 1.20 -4.88 -5.25
C GLN A 305 -0.28 -5.24 -5.10
N ILE A 306 -1.05 -5.15 -6.18
CA ILE A 306 -2.49 -5.46 -6.16
C ILE A 306 -2.74 -6.94 -5.87
N THR A 307 -2.03 -7.84 -6.54
CA THR A 307 -2.18 -9.28 -6.35
C THR A 307 -1.77 -9.69 -4.93
N LEU A 308 -0.68 -9.13 -4.40
CA LEU A 308 -0.25 -9.34 -3.03
C LEU A 308 -1.33 -8.89 -2.02
N GLN A 309 -1.89 -7.69 -2.21
CA GLN A 309 -2.91 -7.14 -1.33
C GLN A 309 -4.23 -7.91 -1.40
N TYR A 310 -4.60 -8.43 -2.58
CA TYR A 310 -5.73 -9.33 -2.74
C TYR A 310 -5.53 -10.61 -1.91
N CYS A 311 -4.36 -11.25 -2.04
CA CYS A 311 -4.02 -12.47 -1.30
C CYS A 311 -4.08 -12.23 0.22
N ILE A 312 -3.47 -11.16 0.71
CA ILE A 312 -3.49 -10.79 2.13
C ILE A 312 -4.93 -10.59 2.62
N GLY A 313 -5.75 -9.87 1.86
CA GLY A 313 -7.15 -9.61 2.22
C GLY A 313 -7.91 -10.91 2.48
N VAL A 314 -7.86 -11.85 1.54
CA VAL A 314 -8.53 -13.15 1.66
C VAL A 314 -7.95 -13.98 2.80
N MET A 315 -6.62 -14.02 2.95
CA MET A 315 -5.98 -14.80 4.02
C MET A 315 -6.34 -14.28 5.41
N VAL A 316 -6.37 -12.96 5.62
CA VAL A 316 -6.79 -12.36 6.89
C VAL A 316 -8.28 -12.57 7.15
N LEU A 317 -9.13 -12.52 6.11
CA LEU A 317 -10.56 -12.85 6.26
C LEU A 317 -10.75 -14.29 6.74
N VAL A 318 -10.07 -15.24 6.11
CA VAL A 318 -10.11 -16.65 6.49
C VAL A 318 -9.66 -16.85 7.94
N GLU A 319 -8.59 -16.17 8.34
CA GLU A 319 -8.11 -16.19 9.72
C GLU A 319 -9.16 -15.64 10.69
N ALA A 320 -9.75 -14.48 10.39
CA ALA A 320 -10.78 -13.86 11.23
C ALA A 320 -12.00 -14.78 11.42
N LEU A 321 -12.43 -15.48 10.37
CA LEU A 321 -13.53 -16.45 10.45
C LEU A 321 -13.17 -17.67 11.31
N GLN A 322 -11.93 -18.14 11.23
CA GLN A 322 -11.44 -19.25 12.05
C GLN A 322 -11.38 -18.88 13.53
N VAL A 323 -10.84 -17.70 13.84
CA VAL A 323 -10.77 -17.16 15.20
C VAL A 323 -12.19 -16.98 15.78
N ALA A 324 -13.12 -16.46 14.97
CA ALA A 324 -14.53 -16.31 15.35
C ALA A 324 -15.33 -17.62 15.34
N LYS A 325 -14.71 -18.77 14.98
CA LYS A 325 -15.34 -20.10 14.89
C LYS A 325 -16.56 -20.14 13.96
N ARG A 326 -16.59 -19.32 12.91
CA ARG A 326 -17.65 -19.27 11.88
C ARG A 326 -17.36 -20.24 10.74
N SER A 327 -17.47 -21.54 11.03
CA SER A 327 -17.21 -22.60 10.03
C SER A 327 -18.19 -22.55 8.85
N ASP A 328 -19.41 -22.10 9.09
CA ASP A 328 -20.47 -21.90 8.09
C ASP A 328 -20.07 -20.89 7.00
N LEU A 329 -19.45 -19.77 7.39
CA LEU A 329 -18.95 -18.75 6.47
C LEU A 329 -17.60 -19.16 5.87
N ALA A 330 -16.72 -19.76 6.68
CA ALA A 330 -15.40 -20.21 6.23
C ALA A 330 -15.51 -21.27 5.11
N GLN A 331 -16.50 -22.16 5.18
CA GLN A 331 -16.74 -23.18 4.15
C GLN A 331 -17.07 -22.56 2.78
N GLN A 332 -17.78 -21.43 2.75
CA GLN A 332 -18.12 -20.73 1.52
C GLN A 332 -16.88 -20.16 0.80
N LEU A 333 -15.77 -19.96 1.52
CA LEU A 333 -14.50 -19.49 0.96
C LEU A 333 -13.52 -20.61 0.63
N HIS A 334 -13.90 -21.89 0.77
CA HIS A 334 -12.95 -23.00 0.68
C HIS A 334 -12.11 -23.00 -0.61
N GLU A 335 -12.76 -22.91 -1.77
CA GLU A 335 -12.07 -22.89 -3.07
C GLU A 335 -11.20 -21.64 -3.25
N ILE A 336 -11.72 -20.49 -2.85
CA ILE A 336 -11.00 -19.20 -2.96
C ILE A 336 -9.76 -19.22 -2.07
N ARG A 337 -9.89 -19.75 -0.85
CA ARG A 337 -8.77 -19.94 0.08
C ARG A 337 -7.71 -20.84 -0.53
N LYS A 338 -8.08 -22.00 -1.08
CA LYS A 338 -7.12 -22.94 -1.68
C LYS A 338 -6.35 -22.29 -2.83
N GLN A 339 -7.05 -21.55 -3.68
CA GLN A 339 -6.45 -20.78 -4.77
C GLN A 339 -5.49 -19.70 -4.23
N VAL A 340 -5.96 -18.88 -3.29
CA VAL A 340 -5.14 -17.80 -2.71
C VAL A 340 -3.93 -18.34 -1.95
N GLU A 341 -4.02 -19.47 -1.25
CA GLU A 341 -2.86 -20.09 -0.62
C GLU A 341 -1.77 -20.40 -1.66
N HIS A 342 -2.13 -20.93 -2.83
CA HIS A 342 -1.19 -21.17 -3.93
C HIS A 342 -0.64 -19.86 -4.52
N ASP A 343 -1.53 -18.94 -4.86
CA ASP A 343 -1.16 -17.65 -5.47
C ASP A 343 -0.27 -16.82 -4.55
N SER A 344 -0.45 -16.94 -3.22
CA SER A 344 0.35 -16.25 -2.22
C SER A 344 1.81 -16.71 -2.22
N PHE A 345 2.08 -18.00 -2.42
CA PHE A 345 3.45 -18.49 -2.60
C PHE A 345 4.02 -17.99 -3.93
N ALA A 346 3.25 -18.08 -5.01
CA ALA A 346 3.68 -17.61 -6.34
C ALA A 346 4.00 -16.11 -6.36
N ILE A 347 3.19 -15.28 -5.70
CA ILE A 347 3.38 -13.82 -5.68
C ILE A 347 4.59 -13.41 -4.83
N LEU A 348 4.86 -14.11 -3.72
CA LEU A 348 6.07 -13.89 -2.93
C LEU A 348 7.31 -14.21 -3.75
N LYS A 349 7.32 -15.36 -4.43
CA LYS A 349 8.40 -15.73 -5.36
C LYS A 349 8.57 -14.71 -6.47
N PHE A 350 7.48 -14.30 -7.12
CA PHE A 350 7.50 -13.26 -8.14
C PHE A 350 8.11 -11.96 -7.61
N GLY A 351 7.74 -11.54 -6.40
CA GLY A 351 8.25 -10.33 -5.76
C GLY A 351 9.75 -10.40 -5.42
N THR A 352 10.24 -11.56 -5.01
CA THR A 352 11.67 -11.81 -4.74
C THR A 352 12.47 -11.85 -6.04
N ASP A 353 11.97 -12.53 -7.07
CA ASP A 353 12.68 -12.77 -8.33
C ASP A 353 12.69 -11.54 -9.27
N ASN A 354 11.70 -10.63 -9.16
CA ASN A 354 11.63 -9.44 -10.03
C ASN A 354 12.42 -8.27 -9.47
N ILE A 355 13.35 -7.77 -10.29
CA ILE A 355 14.22 -6.64 -9.94
C ILE A 355 13.73 -5.34 -10.58
N TYR A 356 13.59 -4.31 -9.75
CA TYR A 356 13.38 -2.93 -10.12
C TYR A 356 14.73 -2.22 -10.25
N HIS A 357 14.95 -1.57 -11.40
CA HIS A 357 16.15 -0.82 -11.74
C HIS A 357 15.89 0.66 -11.56
N MET A 358 16.53 1.28 -10.58
CA MET A 358 16.51 2.72 -10.39
C MET A 358 17.79 3.36 -10.91
N PRO A 359 17.71 4.30 -11.87
CA PRO A 359 18.89 5.04 -12.29
C PRO A 359 19.36 5.93 -11.13
N THR A 360 20.60 5.71 -10.67
CA THR A 360 21.23 6.55 -9.67
C THR A 360 22.09 7.58 -10.40
N ARG A 361 21.76 8.87 -10.27
CA ARG A 361 22.67 9.93 -10.71
C ARG A 361 23.81 9.99 -9.69
N GLY A 362 25.00 9.53 -10.10
CA GLY A 362 26.21 9.74 -9.33
C GLY A 362 26.37 11.23 -9.04
N ILE A 363 26.66 11.56 -7.78
CA ILE A 363 27.24 12.86 -7.47
C ILE A 363 28.63 12.79 -8.12
N ALA A 364 28.82 13.49 -9.22
CA ALA A 364 30.15 13.62 -9.81
C ALA A 364 31.03 14.30 -8.76
N GLU A 365 31.94 13.56 -8.17
CA GLU A 365 33.10 14.15 -7.50
C GLU A 365 33.84 14.95 -8.57
N SER A 366 34.04 16.24 -8.32
CA SER A 366 34.75 17.12 -9.21
C SER A 366 36.24 16.79 -9.16
N ASP A 367 36.66 15.73 -9.85
CA ASP A 367 38.04 15.59 -10.30
C ASP A 367 38.14 14.63 -11.49
N GLY A 368 38.63 15.16 -12.61
CA GLY A 368 39.29 14.40 -13.69
C GLY A 368 38.47 13.38 -14.49
N ASP A 369 37.95 13.84 -15.63
CA ASP A 369 37.90 13.16 -16.95
C ASP A 369 37.46 11.67 -17.03
N SER A 370 36.60 11.21 -16.11
CA SER A 370 35.95 9.91 -16.23
C SER A 370 34.46 10.11 -16.47
N THR A 371 33.97 9.60 -17.61
CA THR A 371 32.52 9.54 -17.91
C THR A 371 31.78 9.00 -16.68
N PRO A 372 30.76 9.70 -16.15
CA PRO A 372 30.09 9.28 -14.94
C PRO A 372 29.44 7.91 -15.16
N ALA A 373 29.99 6.88 -14.53
CA ALA A 373 29.40 5.56 -14.54
C ALA A 373 27.99 5.69 -13.95
N THR A 374 26.97 5.48 -14.77
CA THR A 374 25.59 5.43 -14.31
C THR A 374 25.44 4.18 -13.46
N GLN A 375 25.61 4.32 -12.15
CA GLN A 375 25.26 3.26 -11.22
C GLN A 375 23.74 3.10 -11.26
N SER A 376 23.28 1.85 -11.24
CA SER A 376 21.86 1.52 -11.15
C SER A 376 21.63 0.73 -9.88
N LEU A 377 20.70 1.21 -9.07
CA LEU A 377 20.26 0.52 -7.87
C LEU A 377 19.28 -0.57 -8.28
N LYS A 378 19.54 -1.81 -7.86
CA LYS A 378 18.75 -2.99 -8.17
C LYS A 378 18.06 -3.48 -6.90
N LEU A 379 16.73 -3.44 -6.87
CA LEU A 379 15.94 -3.84 -5.71
C LEU A 379 14.93 -4.91 -6.11
N SER A 380 14.70 -5.93 -5.28
CA SER A 380 13.52 -6.79 -5.45
C SER A 380 12.24 -6.00 -5.23
N PHE A 381 11.11 -6.46 -5.77
CA PHE A 381 9.81 -5.82 -5.52
C PHE A 381 9.44 -5.90 -4.04
N ILE A 382 9.82 -6.97 -3.34
CA ILE A 382 9.62 -7.09 -1.89
C ILE A 382 10.42 -6.01 -1.14
N ALA A 383 11.69 -5.81 -1.48
CA ALA A 383 12.53 -4.79 -0.84
C ALA A 383 12.03 -3.36 -1.12
N LEU A 384 11.46 -3.12 -2.30
CA LEU A 384 10.88 -1.82 -2.69
C LEU A 384 9.51 -1.55 -2.02
N TYR A 385 8.83 -2.58 -1.55
CA TYR A 385 7.45 -2.44 -1.08
C TYR A 385 7.33 -1.52 0.15
N ALA A 386 6.46 -0.52 0.06
CA ALA A 386 6.34 0.53 1.07
C ALA A 386 5.75 0.05 2.41
N PHE A 387 5.06 -1.10 2.41
CA PHE A 387 4.36 -1.65 3.57
C PHE A 387 4.93 -3.01 3.98
N PRO A 388 6.13 -3.06 4.58
CA PRO A 388 6.78 -4.31 4.94
C PRO A 388 5.97 -5.13 5.96
N HIS A 389 5.13 -4.49 6.78
CA HIS A 389 4.26 -5.17 7.73
C HIS A 389 3.24 -6.09 7.03
N LEU A 390 2.75 -5.74 5.83
CA LEU A 390 1.83 -6.58 5.06
C LEU A 390 2.51 -7.86 4.58
N VAL A 391 3.78 -7.77 4.14
CA VAL A 391 4.58 -8.95 3.76
C VAL A 391 4.82 -9.83 4.97
N VAL A 392 5.12 -9.23 6.14
CA VAL A 392 5.25 -9.96 7.41
C VAL A 392 3.95 -10.71 7.76
N THR A 393 2.80 -10.05 7.69
CA THR A 393 1.50 -10.69 7.96
C THR A 393 1.24 -11.85 7.01
N LEU A 394 1.50 -11.69 5.71
CA LEU A 394 1.34 -12.77 4.73
C LEU A 394 2.27 -13.95 5.03
N ALA A 395 3.55 -13.65 5.30
CA ALA A 395 4.55 -14.66 5.62
C ALA A 395 4.16 -15.50 6.85
N GLN A 396 3.66 -14.85 7.91
CA GLN A 396 3.17 -15.54 9.11
C GLN A 396 1.95 -16.42 8.81
N LEU A 397 1.02 -15.94 7.99
CA LEU A 397 -0.15 -16.73 7.56
C LEU A 397 0.27 -17.94 6.72
N LEU A 398 1.22 -17.77 5.79
CA LEU A 398 1.73 -18.86 4.95
C LEU A 398 2.59 -19.86 5.72
N GLY A 399 3.37 -19.42 6.71
CA GLY A 399 4.10 -20.32 7.60
C GLY A 399 3.14 -21.29 8.30
N ARG A 400 2.03 -20.76 8.85
CA ARG A 400 0.97 -21.60 9.45
C ARG A 400 0.28 -22.52 8.44
N VAL A 401 0.08 -22.06 7.20
CA VAL A 401 -0.47 -22.89 6.12
C VAL A 401 0.47 -24.06 5.81
N ALA A 402 1.78 -23.79 5.66
CA ALA A 402 2.77 -24.81 5.35
C ALA A 402 2.85 -25.87 6.46
N VAL A 403 2.89 -25.45 7.72
CA VAL A 403 2.91 -26.34 8.90
C VAL A 403 1.66 -27.21 8.95
N ARG A 404 0.48 -26.60 8.78
CA ARG A 404 -0.78 -27.35 8.72
C ARG A 404 -0.78 -28.40 7.61
N LYS A 405 -0.36 -28.03 6.39
CA LYS A 405 -0.30 -28.97 5.26
C LYS A 405 0.70 -30.10 5.49
N ARG A 406 1.78 -29.82 6.24
CA ARG A 406 2.75 -30.83 6.65
C ARG A 406 2.13 -31.82 7.65
N HIS A 407 1.41 -31.33 8.66
CA HIS A 407 0.73 -32.17 9.64
C HIS A 407 -0.43 -32.99 9.04
N THR A 408 -1.16 -32.45 8.06
CA THR A 408 -2.24 -33.18 7.38
C THR A 408 -1.74 -34.15 6.30
N GLY A 409 -0.44 -34.15 6.00
CA GLY A 409 0.17 -35.00 4.97
C GLY A 409 -0.14 -34.55 3.54
N GLU A 410 -0.67 -33.34 3.34
CA GLU A 410 -0.92 -32.76 2.01
C GLU A 410 0.38 -32.42 1.27
N VAL A 411 1.47 -32.18 2.01
CA VAL A 411 2.81 -31.94 1.45
C VAL A 411 3.86 -32.82 2.12
N ASP A 412 4.81 -33.30 1.32
CA ASP A 412 5.97 -34.03 1.82
C ASP A 412 7.00 -33.10 2.48
N SER A 413 8.07 -33.68 3.03
CA SER A 413 9.12 -32.91 3.71
C SER A 413 9.88 -31.98 2.76
N ALA A 414 10.10 -32.39 1.51
CA ALA A 414 10.81 -31.59 0.52
C ALA A 414 9.98 -30.37 0.07
N ALA A 415 8.69 -30.57 -0.18
CA ALA A 415 7.75 -29.51 -0.50
C ALA A 415 7.57 -28.55 0.68
N PHE A 416 7.48 -29.05 1.92
CA PHE A 416 7.45 -28.20 3.11
C PHE A 416 8.70 -27.33 3.25
N ALA A 417 9.89 -27.90 3.06
CA ALA A 417 11.15 -27.16 3.09
C ALA A 417 11.19 -26.09 1.99
N HIS A 418 10.72 -26.41 0.78
CA HIS A 418 10.65 -25.46 -0.33
C HIS A 418 9.70 -24.28 -0.04
N LEU A 419 8.49 -24.56 0.45
CA LEU A 419 7.51 -23.53 0.81
C LEU A 419 8.04 -22.62 1.93
N SER A 420 8.68 -23.21 2.94
CA SER A 420 9.28 -22.48 4.05
C SER A 420 10.45 -21.60 3.58
N SER A 421 11.30 -22.10 2.68
CA SER A 421 12.38 -21.32 2.07
C SER A 421 11.82 -20.12 1.30
N MET A 422 10.76 -20.29 0.50
CA MET A 422 10.16 -19.18 -0.24
C MET A 422 9.67 -18.06 0.68
N VAL A 423 9.05 -18.41 1.81
CA VAL A 423 8.59 -17.43 2.80
C VAL A 423 9.78 -16.74 3.47
N MET A 424 10.82 -17.51 3.82
CA MET A 424 12.04 -16.98 4.42
C MET A 424 12.75 -16.00 3.48
N ASP A 425 12.96 -16.39 2.23
CA ASP A 425 13.60 -15.56 1.20
C ASP A 425 12.89 -14.21 1.08
N SER A 426 11.55 -14.19 1.07
CA SER A 426 10.79 -12.94 1.04
C SER A 426 10.96 -12.10 2.31
N LEU A 427 11.01 -12.70 3.50
CA LEU A 427 11.26 -11.96 4.75
C LEU A 427 12.66 -11.35 4.79
N GLU A 428 13.67 -12.04 4.27
CA GLU A 428 15.06 -11.56 4.22
C GLU A 428 15.25 -10.35 3.30
N GLN A 429 14.37 -10.16 2.31
CA GLN A 429 14.35 -8.99 1.43
C GLN A 429 13.79 -7.74 2.11
N LEU A 430 13.09 -7.87 3.24
CA LEU A 430 12.54 -6.72 3.96
C LEU A 430 13.65 -5.89 4.62
N PRO A 431 13.39 -4.60 4.94
CA PRO A 431 14.39 -3.75 5.59
C PRO A 431 14.92 -4.40 6.88
N LYS A 432 16.22 -4.72 6.89
CA LYS A 432 16.88 -5.38 8.03
C LYS A 432 16.83 -4.55 9.31
N SER A 433 16.69 -3.23 9.20
CA SER A 433 16.48 -2.35 10.33
C SER A 433 15.11 -2.50 10.98
N SER A 434 14.13 -3.18 10.37
CA SER A 434 12.79 -3.35 10.93
C SER A 434 12.74 -4.37 12.06
N ARG A 435 12.30 -3.95 13.25
CA ARG A 435 12.09 -4.85 14.41
C ARG A 435 11.08 -5.96 14.09
N ALA A 436 9.99 -5.62 13.40
CA ALA A 436 8.93 -6.57 13.04
C ALA A 436 9.41 -7.64 12.04
N ALA A 437 10.23 -7.26 11.05
CA ALA A 437 10.79 -8.20 10.10
C ALA A 437 11.74 -9.20 10.80
N ARG A 438 12.63 -8.72 11.67
CA ARG A 438 13.52 -9.59 12.46
C ARG A 438 12.74 -10.54 13.37
N ALA A 439 11.65 -10.08 13.97
CA ALA A 439 10.79 -10.93 14.79
C ALA A 439 10.10 -12.02 13.96
N ALA A 440 9.62 -11.68 12.76
CA ALA A 440 8.98 -12.63 11.85
C ALA A 440 9.94 -13.72 11.37
N ILE A 441 11.18 -13.36 11.03
CA ILE A 441 12.24 -14.32 10.64
C ILE A 441 12.46 -15.34 11.76
N ARG A 442 12.73 -14.87 12.99
CA ARG A 442 12.95 -15.76 14.15
C ARG A 442 11.73 -16.65 14.45
N GLY A 443 10.54 -16.10 14.33
CA GLY A 443 9.30 -16.86 14.54
C GLY A 443 9.15 -17.98 13.51
N LEU A 444 9.47 -17.71 12.24
CA LEU A 444 9.43 -18.71 11.18
C LEU A 444 10.51 -19.78 11.38
N GLU A 445 11.74 -19.41 11.74
CA GLU A 445 12.82 -20.36 12.04
C GLU A 445 12.43 -21.34 13.15
N ALA A 446 11.85 -20.82 14.24
CA ALA A 446 11.36 -21.66 15.35
C ALA A 446 10.25 -22.63 14.88
N THR A 447 9.28 -22.12 14.12
CA THR A 447 8.14 -22.92 13.64
C THR A 447 8.58 -24.00 12.64
N VAL A 448 9.54 -23.69 11.76
CA VAL A 448 10.09 -24.65 10.79
C VAL A 448 10.89 -25.73 11.51
N GLY A 449 11.68 -25.37 12.53
CA GLY A 449 12.39 -26.34 13.36
C GLY A 449 11.44 -27.34 14.02
N GLU A 450 10.39 -26.85 14.68
CA GLU A 450 9.38 -27.70 15.36
C GLU A 450 8.63 -28.65 14.41
N ALA A 451 8.45 -28.27 13.14
CA ALA A 451 7.72 -29.08 12.16
C ALA A 451 8.60 -30.09 11.38
N MET A 452 9.94 -29.98 11.53
CA MET A 452 10.90 -30.92 10.94
C MET A 452 11.32 -32.04 11.89
N ASP A 453 11.21 -31.81 13.21
CA ASP A 453 11.33 -32.82 14.26
C ASP A 453 10.06 -33.69 14.37
#